data_AF-A0A3T0N9K3-F1
#
_entry.id   AF-A0A3T0N9K3-F1
#
_cell.length_a   1.000
_cell.length_b   1.000
_cell.length_c   1.000
_cell.angle_alpha   90.00
_cell.angle_beta   90.00
_cell.angle_gamma   90.00
#
_symmetry.space_group_name_H-M   'P 1'
#
loop_
_entity.id
_entity.type
_entity.pdbx_description
1 polymer ?
#
loop_
_entity_poly.entity_id
_entity_poly.type
_entity_poly.pdbx_seq_one_letter_code
_entity_poly.pdbx_strand_id
1 'polypeptide(L)'
;MTGADALKVESGAAVTLADIHFEGSGAALSLESAEVSCADQALVLGSNLTALAHLRGHARLLAEDCTFSLGLGVAWNTGALDLSGFCHAALTGASFTGDTAGCTGPRYALAQNAILDSGGAGSSSLPGTLAGTTESGGQYL
;
A
#
# COMPACT_ATOMS: atom_id res chain seq x y z
N MET A 1 15.29 10.86 -5.56
CA MET A 1 15.06 9.68 -6.41
C MET A 1 15.81 8.53 -5.73
N THR A 2 15.23 7.89 -4.71
CA THR A 2 14.17 6.86 -4.74
C THR A 2 14.65 5.63 -5.47
N GLY A 3 14.67 4.50 -4.77
CA GLY A 3 14.97 3.21 -5.36
C GLY A 3 14.00 2.85 -6.48
N ALA A 4 14.33 1.79 -7.23
CA ALA A 4 13.40 1.24 -8.19
C ALA A 4 12.18 0.66 -7.45
N ASP A 5 10.99 1.00 -7.95
CA ASP A 5 9.76 0.33 -7.54
C ASP A 5 9.82 -1.13 -8.00
N ALA A 6 9.26 -2.05 -7.20
CA ALA A 6 9.35 -3.47 -7.51
C ALA A 6 8.40 -3.86 -8.67
N LEU A 7 7.19 -3.31 -8.70
CA LEU A 7 6.24 -3.48 -9.80
C LEU A 7 5.56 -2.15 -10.14
N LYS A 8 5.68 -1.73 -11.40
CA LYS A 8 4.95 -0.58 -11.97
C LYS A 8 3.85 -1.08 -12.91
N VAL A 9 2.62 -0.60 -12.69
CA VAL A 9 1.44 -0.96 -13.48
C VAL A 9 0.79 0.31 -14.03
N GLU A 10 0.76 0.44 -15.35
CA GLU A 10 0.31 1.65 -16.04
C GLU A 10 -1.14 1.55 -16.56
N SER A 11 -1.65 2.70 -17.02
CA SER A 11 -3.07 2.93 -17.30
C SER A 11 -3.72 1.84 -18.16
N GLY A 12 -4.87 1.36 -17.70
CA GLY A 12 -5.68 0.35 -18.38
C GLY A 12 -5.24 -1.10 -18.15
N ALA A 13 -4.12 -1.34 -17.45
CA ALA A 13 -3.72 -2.70 -17.10
C ALA A 13 -4.53 -3.26 -15.92
N ALA A 14 -4.76 -4.57 -15.96
CA ALA A 14 -5.30 -5.37 -14.88
C ALA A 14 -4.33 -6.51 -14.58
N VAL A 15 -3.85 -6.61 -13.33
CA VAL A 15 -2.86 -7.60 -12.91
C VAL A 15 -3.40 -8.37 -11.70
N THR A 16 -3.38 -9.69 -11.77
CA THR A 16 -3.61 -10.55 -10.61
C THR A 16 -2.29 -11.13 -10.16
N LEU A 17 -1.96 -10.90 -8.90
CA LEU A 17 -0.76 -11.44 -8.26
C LEU A 17 -1.16 -12.64 -7.40
N ALA A 18 -0.27 -13.62 -7.32
CA ALA A 18 -0.36 -14.75 -6.39
C ALA A 18 1.03 -15.00 -5.82
N ASP A 19 1.12 -15.13 -4.49
CA ASP A 19 2.33 -15.50 -3.75
C ASP A 19 3.64 -14.93 -4.30
N ILE A 20 3.82 -13.60 -4.21
CA ILE A 20 4.97 -12.90 -4.78
C ILE A 20 5.84 -12.25 -3.70
N HIS A 21 7.12 -12.12 -4.01
CA HIS A 21 8.10 -11.38 -3.21
C HIS A 21 8.58 -10.15 -3.98
N PHE A 22 8.40 -8.98 -3.38
CA PHE A 22 8.89 -7.71 -3.90
C PHE A 22 10.22 -7.36 -3.24
N GLU A 23 11.23 -7.08 -4.05
CA GLU A 23 12.51 -6.53 -3.61
C GLU A 23 12.73 -5.17 -4.26
N GLY A 24 13.43 -4.26 -3.57
CA GLY A 24 13.69 -2.93 -4.10
C GLY A 24 13.99 -1.93 -3.01
N SER A 25 13.99 -0.66 -3.39
CA SER A 25 14.13 0.48 -2.46
C SER A 25 13.19 1.63 -2.79
N GLY A 26 12.27 1.42 -3.72
CA GLY A 26 11.14 2.29 -4.04
C GLY A 26 9.85 1.81 -3.35
N ALA A 27 8.71 2.00 -4.00
CA ALA A 27 7.46 1.37 -3.63
C ALA A 27 7.46 -0.12 -4.02
N ALA A 28 6.72 -0.96 -3.30
CA ALA A 28 6.49 -2.33 -3.78
C ALA A 28 5.61 -2.30 -5.04
N LEU A 29 4.54 -1.50 -4.99
CA LEU A 29 3.57 -1.34 -6.07
C LEU A 29 3.42 0.13 -6.45
N SER A 30 3.56 0.45 -7.74
CA SER A 30 3.25 1.77 -8.30
C SER A 30 2.18 1.64 -9.37
N LEU A 31 0.97 2.12 -9.11
CA LEU A 31 -0.20 1.98 -9.97
C LEU A 31 -0.66 3.35 -10.47
N GLU A 32 -0.88 3.46 -11.78
CA GLU A 32 -1.46 4.65 -12.40
C GLU A 32 -2.66 4.27 -13.25
N SER A 33 -3.88 4.61 -12.81
CA SER A 33 -5.14 4.27 -13.49
C SER A 33 -5.23 2.79 -13.92
N ALA A 34 -4.75 1.90 -13.06
CA ALA A 34 -4.67 0.46 -13.27
C ALA A 34 -5.27 -0.30 -12.10
N GLU A 35 -5.59 -1.58 -12.30
CA GLU A 35 -6.10 -2.46 -11.25
C GLU A 35 -5.09 -3.56 -10.94
N VAL A 36 -4.77 -3.73 -9.65
CA VAL A 36 -4.02 -4.87 -9.13
C VAL A 36 -4.86 -5.58 -8.09
N SER A 37 -4.99 -6.90 -8.23
CA SER A 37 -5.63 -7.76 -7.24
C SER A 37 -4.64 -8.77 -6.69
N CYS A 38 -4.64 -8.91 -5.37
CA CYS A 38 -3.87 -9.91 -4.62
C CYS A 38 -4.69 -10.43 -3.42
N ALA A 39 -6.03 -10.42 -3.55
CA ALA A 39 -6.93 -10.89 -2.51
C ALA A 39 -6.64 -12.35 -2.14
N ASP A 40 -6.72 -12.67 -0.86
CA ASP A 40 -6.44 -13.99 -0.29
C ASP A 40 -5.00 -14.52 -0.49
N GLN A 41 -4.05 -13.66 -0.91
CA GLN A 41 -2.67 -14.08 -1.20
C GLN A 41 -1.69 -13.70 -0.09
N ALA A 42 -0.47 -14.26 -0.15
CA ALA A 42 0.66 -13.77 0.63
C ALA A 42 1.58 -12.90 -0.24
N LEU A 43 1.81 -11.66 0.18
CA LEU A 43 2.80 -10.77 -0.46
C LEU A 43 3.95 -10.52 0.50
N VAL A 44 5.18 -10.77 0.05
CA VAL A 44 6.38 -10.43 0.81
C VAL A 44 6.89 -9.08 0.33
N LEU A 45 6.97 -8.13 1.26
CA LEU A 45 7.55 -6.81 1.08
C LEU A 45 8.98 -6.87 1.60
N GLY A 46 9.95 -6.92 0.69
CA GLY A 46 11.37 -6.99 1.03
C GLY A 46 11.86 -5.80 1.84
N SER A 47 13.10 -5.91 2.32
CA SER A 47 13.73 -4.88 3.15
C SER A 47 13.91 -3.55 2.40
N ASN A 48 13.87 -2.43 3.13
CA ASN A 48 14.13 -1.07 2.62
C ASN A 48 13.12 -0.50 1.60
N LEU A 49 11.94 -1.12 1.44
CA LEU A 49 10.85 -0.52 0.69
C LEU A 49 10.34 0.75 1.39
N THR A 50 9.93 1.71 0.58
CA THR A 50 9.54 3.06 1.05
C THR A 50 8.04 3.32 1.04
N ALA A 51 7.29 2.40 0.45
CA ALA A 51 5.84 2.29 0.49
C ALA A 51 5.42 0.87 0.12
N LEU A 52 4.26 0.43 0.60
CA LEU A 52 3.57 -0.75 0.08
C LEU A 52 3.00 -0.43 -1.30
N ALA A 53 2.25 0.67 -1.43
CA ALA A 53 1.70 1.08 -2.71
C ALA A 53 1.55 2.58 -2.89
N HIS A 54 1.85 3.04 -4.11
CA HIS A 54 1.54 4.36 -4.63
C HIS A 54 0.42 4.22 -5.67
N LEU A 55 -0.73 4.85 -5.42
CA LEU A 55 -1.88 4.82 -6.32
C LEU A 55 -2.15 6.23 -6.83
N ARG A 56 -2.25 6.35 -8.15
CA ARG A 56 -2.51 7.62 -8.85
C ARG A 56 -3.63 7.47 -9.87
N GLY A 57 -4.40 8.55 -10.06
CA GLY A 57 -5.56 8.53 -10.95
C GLY A 57 -6.59 7.50 -10.47
N HIS A 58 -7.23 6.80 -11.40
CA HIS A 58 -8.27 5.81 -11.07
C HIS A 58 -7.71 4.43 -10.67
N ALA A 59 -6.52 4.41 -10.06
CA ALA A 59 -5.88 3.16 -9.66
C ALA A 59 -6.65 2.43 -8.57
N ARG A 60 -6.64 1.09 -8.63
CA ARG A 60 -7.32 0.21 -7.68
C ARG A 60 -6.37 -0.87 -7.19
N LEU A 61 -6.23 -1.00 -5.87
CA LEU A 61 -5.58 -2.13 -5.22
C LEU A 61 -6.65 -2.94 -4.47
N LEU A 62 -6.85 -4.20 -4.85
CA LEU A 62 -7.78 -5.12 -4.23
C LEU A 62 -6.98 -6.18 -3.47
N ALA A 63 -6.83 -5.97 -2.16
CA ALA A 63 -5.95 -6.74 -1.28
C ALA A 63 -6.68 -7.19 -0.01
N GLU A 64 -7.98 -7.45 -0.15
CA GLU A 64 -8.81 -8.02 0.91
C GLU A 64 -8.27 -9.38 1.34
N ASP A 65 -8.28 -9.66 2.65
CA ASP A 65 -7.79 -10.90 3.27
C ASP A 65 -6.33 -11.29 2.91
N CYS A 66 -5.56 -10.35 2.35
CA CYS A 66 -4.17 -10.54 1.97
C CYS A 66 -3.25 -10.49 3.21
N THR A 67 -2.21 -11.33 3.23
CA THR A 67 -1.15 -11.25 4.24
C THR A 67 0.09 -10.58 3.67
N PHE A 68 0.49 -9.45 4.25
CA PHE A 68 1.72 -8.75 3.93
C PHE A 68 2.82 -9.12 4.92
N SER A 69 3.90 -9.74 4.45
CA SER A 69 5.08 -10.05 5.27
C SER A 69 6.16 -9.00 5.06
N LEU A 70 6.55 -8.30 6.12
CA LEU A 70 7.48 -7.19 6.07
C LEU A 70 8.91 -7.64 6.38
N GLY A 71 9.83 -7.30 5.49
CA GLY A 71 11.26 -7.36 5.70
C GLY A 71 11.73 -6.32 6.72
N LEU A 72 13.02 -6.39 7.06
CA LEU A 72 13.62 -5.52 8.08
C LEU A 72 13.79 -4.09 7.57
N GLY A 73 13.66 -3.11 8.47
CA GLY A 73 14.09 -1.73 8.22
C GLY A 73 13.24 -0.99 7.17
N VAL A 74 11.99 -1.39 7.03
CA VAL A 74 11.03 -0.72 6.16
C VAL A 74 10.71 0.69 6.69
N ALA A 75 10.82 1.71 5.84
CA ALA A 75 10.67 3.11 6.22
C ALA A 75 9.69 3.81 5.29
N TRP A 76 8.47 4.04 5.77
CA TRP A 76 7.41 4.72 5.04
C TRP A 76 7.74 6.20 4.92
N ASN A 77 8.02 6.64 3.69
CA ASN A 77 8.36 8.04 3.45
C ASN A 77 7.10 8.91 3.36
N THR A 78 6.21 8.59 2.43
CA THR A 78 4.93 9.30 2.23
C THR A 78 3.78 8.61 2.96
N GLY A 79 3.89 7.29 3.14
CA GLY A 79 2.92 6.43 3.80
C GLY A 79 3.18 4.99 3.37
N ALA A 80 2.76 3.99 4.15
CA ALA A 80 2.68 2.62 3.62
C ALA A 80 1.77 2.60 2.37
N LEU A 81 0.65 3.34 2.45
CA LEU A 81 -0.25 3.62 1.34
C LEU A 81 -0.27 5.11 1.03
N ASP A 82 0.04 5.47 -0.21
CA ASP A 82 -0.03 6.84 -0.70
C ASP A 82 -1.02 6.88 -1.87
N LEU A 83 -2.19 7.46 -1.64
CA LEU A 83 -3.32 7.46 -2.55
C LEU A 83 -3.69 8.89 -2.94
N SER A 84 -3.74 9.16 -4.25
CA SER A 84 -4.20 10.43 -4.80
C SER A 84 -4.92 10.26 -6.14
N GLY A 85 -5.98 11.02 -6.37
CA GLY A 85 -6.60 11.20 -7.68
C GLY A 85 -7.75 10.24 -8.00
N PHE A 86 -8.70 10.04 -7.09
CA PHE A 86 -9.85 9.13 -7.23
C PHE A 86 -9.49 7.63 -7.25
N CYS A 87 -8.42 7.26 -6.57
CA CYS A 87 -8.00 5.88 -6.40
C CYS A 87 -8.67 5.19 -5.21
N HIS A 88 -8.58 3.86 -5.18
CA HIS A 88 -9.16 3.02 -4.14
C HIS A 88 -8.19 1.91 -3.72
N ALA A 89 -7.97 1.74 -2.43
CA ALA A 89 -7.34 0.55 -1.86
C ALA A 89 -8.32 -0.15 -0.93
N ALA A 90 -8.61 -1.41 -1.22
CA ALA A 90 -9.43 -2.30 -0.40
C ALA A 90 -8.50 -3.28 0.35
N LEU A 91 -8.51 -3.19 1.68
CA LEU A 91 -7.64 -3.93 2.61
C LEU A 91 -8.43 -4.54 3.76
N THR A 92 -9.75 -4.65 3.65
CA THR A 92 -10.57 -5.34 4.64
C THR A 92 -10.04 -6.76 4.86
N GLY A 93 -9.79 -7.11 6.13
CA GLY A 93 -9.22 -8.42 6.49
C GLY A 93 -7.70 -8.58 6.25
N ALA A 94 -7.04 -7.60 5.62
CA ALA A 94 -5.60 -7.66 5.39
C ALA A 94 -4.81 -7.67 6.71
N SER A 95 -3.72 -8.44 6.74
CA SER A 95 -2.87 -8.57 7.92
C SER A 95 -1.40 -8.28 7.62
N PHE A 96 -0.66 -7.84 8.63
CA PHE A 96 0.76 -7.52 8.53
C PHE A 96 1.57 -8.36 9.51
N THR A 97 2.62 -9.02 9.01
CA THR A 97 3.52 -9.89 9.78
C THR A 97 4.98 -9.53 9.50
N GLY A 98 5.93 -10.18 10.18
CA GLY A 98 7.35 -9.83 10.08
C GLY A 98 7.72 -8.66 10.97
N ASP A 99 8.57 -7.74 10.48
CA ASP A 99 9.11 -6.62 11.26
C ASP A 99 8.16 -5.41 11.35
N THR A 100 6.93 -5.64 11.82
CA THR A 100 5.91 -4.57 11.94
C THR A 100 6.29 -3.49 12.94
N ALA A 101 7.05 -3.83 13.98
CA ALA A 101 7.55 -2.89 14.98
C ALA A 101 8.70 -2.02 14.47
N GLY A 102 9.49 -2.53 13.52
CA GLY A 102 10.57 -1.80 12.86
C GLY A 102 10.09 -0.86 11.75
N CYS A 103 8.83 -0.96 11.31
CA CYS A 103 8.26 -0.04 10.32
C CYS A 103 8.12 1.38 10.89
N THR A 104 8.86 2.32 10.31
CA THR A 104 8.82 3.74 10.71
C THR A 104 8.09 4.60 9.68
N GLY A 105 7.57 5.76 10.11
CA GLY A 105 6.93 6.74 9.23
C GLY A 105 5.40 6.69 9.23
N PRO A 106 4.73 7.46 8.35
CA PRO A 106 3.27 7.55 8.29
C PRO A 106 2.64 6.24 7.82
N ARG A 107 1.46 5.91 8.34
CA ARG A 107 0.71 4.71 7.92
C ARG A 107 0.07 4.87 6.55
N TYR A 108 -0.50 6.04 6.28
CA TYR A 108 -1.13 6.35 5.01
C TYR A 108 -1.10 7.85 4.74
N ALA A 109 -1.19 8.21 3.46
CA ALA A 109 -1.49 9.56 2.99
C ALA A 109 -2.63 9.48 1.97
N LEU A 110 -3.79 10.04 2.32
CA LEU A 110 -4.98 10.04 1.47
C LEU A 110 -5.28 11.45 0.99
N ALA A 111 -5.26 11.66 -0.32
CA ALA A 111 -5.54 12.94 -0.95
C ALA A 111 -6.55 12.78 -2.10
N GLN A 112 -7.16 13.90 -2.52
CA GLN A 112 -7.89 14.03 -3.79
C GLN A 112 -8.89 12.88 -4.06
N ASN A 113 -9.94 12.76 -3.24
CA ASN A 113 -11.01 11.77 -3.40
C ASN A 113 -10.53 10.29 -3.37
N ALA A 114 -9.37 10.03 -2.80
CA ALA A 114 -8.91 8.68 -2.50
C ALA A 114 -9.77 8.00 -1.43
N ILE A 115 -9.97 6.70 -1.58
CA ILE A 115 -10.64 5.85 -0.59
C ILE A 115 -9.67 4.76 -0.13
N LEU A 116 -9.52 4.64 1.18
CA LEU A 116 -8.89 3.49 1.82
C LEU A 116 -9.94 2.78 2.68
N ASP A 117 -10.35 1.61 2.22
CA ASP A 117 -11.22 0.71 2.98
C ASP A 117 -10.34 -0.27 3.77
N SER A 118 -10.31 -0.09 5.09
CA SER A 118 -9.45 -0.87 5.99
C SER A 118 -10.22 -1.86 6.86
N GLY A 119 -11.53 -2.02 6.63
CA GLY A 119 -12.38 -2.95 7.36
C GLY A 119 -12.66 -2.56 8.82
N GLY A 120 -12.59 -1.27 9.18
CA GLY A 120 -13.00 -0.79 10.50
C GLY A 120 -12.03 -1.08 11.66
N ALA A 121 -10.84 -1.61 11.40
CA ALA A 121 -9.79 -1.74 12.41
C ALA A 121 -9.13 -0.41 12.80
N GLY A 122 -9.53 0.70 12.16
CA GLY A 122 -8.97 2.02 12.39
C GLY A 122 -7.47 2.06 12.06
N SER A 123 -6.86 3.22 12.32
CA SER A 123 -5.48 3.54 11.95
C SER A 123 -4.41 2.52 12.38
N SER A 124 -4.70 1.48 13.17
CA SER A 124 -3.75 0.51 13.69
C SER A 124 -3.51 -0.75 12.83
N SER A 125 -4.22 -0.95 11.71
CA SER A 125 -3.98 -2.12 10.85
C SER A 125 -2.70 -2.00 10.01
N LEU A 126 -2.36 -0.79 9.57
CA LEU A 126 -1.14 -0.50 8.82
C LEU A 126 0.04 -0.24 9.77
N PRO A 127 1.18 -0.94 9.62
CA PRO A 127 2.42 -0.66 10.35
C PRO A 127 2.90 0.78 10.10
N GLY A 128 3.52 1.39 11.11
CA GLY A 128 4.04 2.75 11.02
C GLY A 128 3.98 3.47 12.36
N THR A 129 5.00 4.29 12.63
CA THR A 129 5.16 5.02 13.89
C THR A 129 4.44 6.37 13.93
N LEU A 130 4.04 6.91 12.78
CA LEU A 130 3.33 8.19 12.68
C LEU A 130 1.88 7.97 12.24
N ALA A 131 0.98 8.81 12.73
CA ALA A 131 -0.41 8.83 12.27
C ALA A 131 -0.47 9.10 10.75
N GLY A 132 -1.45 8.51 10.07
CA GLY A 132 -1.71 8.81 8.66
C GLY A 132 -2.41 10.15 8.48
N THR A 133 -2.36 10.69 7.26
CA THR A 133 -2.97 11.98 6.90
C THR A 133 -4.11 11.82 5.91
N THR A 134 -5.09 12.73 6.01
CA THR A 134 -6.23 12.83 5.08
C THR A 134 -6.42 14.29 4.69
N GLU A 135 -6.41 14.59 3.40
CA GLU A 135 -6.80 15.90 2.86
C GLU A 135 -8.30 15.96 2.53
N SER A 136 -8.81 17.15 2.21
CA SER A 136 -10.21 17.32 1.78
C SER A 136 -10.56 16.40 0.60
N GLY A 137 -11.64 15.64 0.74
CA GLY A 137 -12.11 14.66 -0.22
C GLY A 137 -11.57 13.24 -0.01
N GLY A 138 -10.40 13.06 0.63
CA GLY A 138 -9.90 11.73 1.00
C GLY A 138 -10.75 11.11 2.11
N GLN A 139 -10.97 9.80 2.05
CA GLN A 139 -11.76 9.06 3.04
C GLN A 139 -11.04 7.82 3.54
N TYR A 140 -11.08 7.65 4.85
CA TYR A 140 -10.59 6.49 5.58
C TYR A 140 -11.75 5.89 6.38
N LEU A 141 -12.08 4.63 6.11
CA LEU A 141 -13.25 3.93 6.64
C LEU A 141 -12.84 2.67 7.43
#